data_AF-A0A2D9TGK3-F1
#
_entry.id   AF-A0A2D9TGK3-F1
#
_cell.length_a   1.000
_cell.length_b   1.000
_cell.length_c   1.000
_cell.angle_alpha   90.00
_cell.angle_beta   90.00
_cell.angle_gamma   90.00
#
_symmetry.space_group_name_H-M   'P 1'
#
loop_
_entity.id
_entity.type
_entity.pdbx_description
1 polymer ?
#
loop_
_entity_poly.entity_id
_entity_poly.type
_entity_poly.pdbx_seq_one_letter_code
_entity_poly.pdbx_strand_id
1 'polypeptide(L)'
;MTSIEMNQTGRGWRGTLIPTLFALAALAGCGRVVGAECIDGYDLCDDICCPEGMCSPDGICLAQDGGFPTDGDVGDGGDLDGDVGDMSDGGGLDGDIMVPDMGPPGCDIGTSRCGTECVNLDFDVNNCGECENTCDSGDFCSLGACVGTCDLPLLLCDGVCVDPTSDPDNCGGCGNVCASAICRPSGCADTEASDVILIGHDYQNSPEASDLLVANSSLLRLQDPVRIVIYDGTVDATSRANVLEAIDTVATEASRSYQLVPASASLVATRLQRADTFLVMPQQGATSDEELRELGRRWSVALASFLRRGGAIVVLDGGTNHSGTWQILDEAGLLEVDGRMSVPTDTILSNDVPTDAIANEVPLNYAAPMDTFAFTGVTEGEVVNATILDEGTFPVAIHRFVAAPEAGED
;
A
#
# COMPACT_ATOMS: atom_id res chain seq x y z
N MET A 1 -3.50 -0.41 72.18
CA MET A 1 -2.54 -0.96 71.21
C MET A 1 -2.76 -2.46 71.19
N THR A 2 -3.66 -2.93 70.31
CA THR A 2 -3.39 -3.36 68.91
C THR A 2 -2.75 -4.75 68.87
N SER A 3 -3.40 -5.66 68.16
CA SER A 3 -2.93 -7.01 67.85
C SER A 3 -3.00 -7.22 66.34
N ILE A 4 -1.87 -7.59 65.73
CA ILE A 4 -1.70 -8.00 64.32
C ILE A 4 -0.76 -9.23 64.29
N GLU A 5 -1.21 -10.20 63.50
CA GLU A 5 -0.54 -11.22 62.66
C GLU A 5 0.61 -12.16 63.08
N MET A 6 0.57 -13.29 62.35
CA MET A 6 1.65 -14.09 61.71
C MET A 6 1.78 -15.51 62.24
N ASN A 7 1.77 -16.50 61.33
CA ASN A 7 2.98 -17.32 61.12
C ASN A 7 2.96 -18.15 59.82
N GLN A 8 4.03 -18.06 59.05
CA GLN A 8 4.55 -19.13 58.18
C GLN A 8 5.97 -19.48 58.63
N THR A 9 6.30 -20.78 58.69
CA THR A 9 7.63 -21.42 58.50
C THR A 9 7.37 -22.95 58.46
N GLY A 10 7.95 -23.86 57.68
CA GLY A 10 9.19 -23.98 56.90
C GLY A 10 9.92 -25.27 57.32
N ARG A 11 10.22 -26.20 56.38
CA ARG A 11 11.38 -27.17 56.30
C ARG A 11 11.08 -28.43 55.45
N GLY A 12 12.07 -28.87 54.65
CA GLY A 12 12.01 -30.09 53.80
C GLY A 12 13.10 -31.14 54.07
N TRP A 13 13.21 -32.19 53.21
CA TRP A 13 14.43 -32.95 52.78
C TRP A 13 14.14 -34.26 51.99
N ARG A 14 14.78 -34.37 50.80
CA ARG A 14 15.53 -35.48 50.15
C ARG A 14 14.98 -36.91 49.90
N GLY A 15 15.04 -37.31 48.61
CA GLY A 15 15.74 -38.52 48.08
C GLY A 15 15.04 -39.21 46.87
N THR A 16 15.64 -39.91 45.89
CA THR A 16 17.02 -40.16 45.36
C THR A 16 16.88 -41.08 44.10
N LEU A 17 17.55 -40.77 42.95
CA LEU A 17 18.05 -41.59 41.77
C LEU A 17 17.04 -42.36 40.82
N ILE A 18 16.87 -42.12 39.49
CA ILE A 18 17.71 -42.17 38.22
C ILE A 18 18.06 -43.62 37.74
N PRO A 19 18.16 -44.04 36.43
CA PRO A 19 17.82 -43.46 35.10
C PRO A 19 17.05 -44.41 34.10
N THR A 20 16.57 -43.90 32.96
CA THR A 20 16.72 -44.59 31.66
C THR A 20 16.62 -43.59 30.50
N LEU A 21 17.69 -43.50 29.72
CA LEU A 21 17.74 -42.84 28.41
C LEU A 21 16.89 -43.64 27.41
N PHE A 22 16.10 -42.95 26.60
CA PHE A 22 16.07 -43.19 25.15
C PHE A 22 15.85 -41.85 24.45
N ALA A 23 16.86 -41.48 23.67
CA ALA A 23 16.74 -40.48 22.63
C ALA A 23 15.84 -41.06 21.52
N LEU A 24 14.86 -40.29 21.07
CA LEU A 24 14.41 -40.34 19.68
C LEU A 24 14.66 -38.97 19.06
N ALA A 25 15.81 -38.88 18.41
CA ALA A 25 15.96 -37.99 17.27
C ALA A 25 15.44 -38.73 16.03
N ALA A 26 14.90 -37.94 15.09
CA ALA A 26 14.63 -38.25 13.69
C ALA A 26 13.40 -39.13 13.35
N LEU A 27 12.30 -38.44 13.05
CA LEU A 27 11.70 -38.49 11.71
C LEU A 27 11.71 -37.04 11.20
N ALA A 28 12.70 -36.63 10.41
CA ALA A 28 12.75 -36.81 8.97
C ALA A 28 11.59 -36.10 8.25
N GLY A 29 11.87 -34.84 7.87
CA GLY A 29 11.51 -34.21 6.60
C GLY A 29 10.10 -34.38 6.05
N CYS A 30 9.33 -33.30 6.13
CA CYS A 30 8.92 -32.56 4.93
C CYS A 30 9.32 -31.10 5.22
N GLY A 31 10.24 -30.42 4.54
CA GLY A 31 10.40 -30.43 3.10
C GLY A 31 9.22 -29.67 2.50
N ARG A 32 9.34 -28.35 2.35
CA ARG A 32 8.49 -27.54 1.46
C ARG A 32 8.45 -28.25 0.10
N VAL A 33 7.28 -28.48 -0.53
CA VAL A 33 6.71 -27.75 -1.70
C VAL A 33 5.44 -28.49 -2.22
N VAL A 34 4.48 -27.70 -2.75
CA VAL A 34 3.42 -27.94 -3.76
C VAL A 34 2.14 -28.68 -3.36
N GLY A 35 1.01 -27.99 -3.58
CA GLY A 35 -0.32 -28.58 -3.73
C GLY A 35 -1.39 -27.77 -3.01
N ALA A 36 -1.88 -26.67 -3.60
CA ALA A 36 -3.13 -26.07 -3.17
C ALA A 36 -4.23 -27.13 -3.35
N GLU A 37 -4.79 -27.65 -2.25
CA GLU A 37 -5.99 -28.49 -2.37
C GLU A 37 -7.17 -27.54 -2.58
N CYS A 38 -7.82 -27.69 -3.73
CA CYS A 38 -9.03 -26.94 -4.06
C CYS A 38 -10.19 -27.40 -3.18
N ILE A 39 -11.13 -26.49 -2.92
CA ILE A 39 -12.35 -26.82 -2.18
C ILE A 39 -13.22 -27.83 -2.95
N ASP A 40 -14.09 -28.57 -2.26
CA ASP A 40 -15.00 -29.53 -2.88
C ASP A 40 -15.81 -28.90 -4.03
N GLY A 41 -15.75 -29.52 -5.22
CA GLY A 41 -16.36 -29.00 -6.46
C GLY A 41 -15.40 -28.27 -7.39
N TYR A 42 -14.11 -28.20 -7.04
CA TYR A 42 -13.04 -27.62 -7.86
C TYR A 42 -11.86 -28.60 -7.99
N ASP A 43 -11.33 -28.71 -9.20
CA ASP A 43 -10.13 -29.48 -9.53
C ASP A 43 -8.92 -28.54 -9.69
N LEU A 44 -7.75 -29.00 -9.25
CA LEU A 44 -6.49 -28.28 -9.45
C LEU A 44 -6.06 -28.37 -10.92
N CYS A 45 -5.93 -27.22 -11.57
CA CYS A 45 -5.45 -27.04 -12.93
C CYS A 45 -4.15 -26.23 -12.90
N ASP A 46 -3.02 -26.94 -12.91
CA ASP A 46 -1.69 -26.40 -12.60
C ASP A 46 -1.64 -25.78 -11.18
N ASP A 47 -1.45 -24.46 -11.06
CA ASP A 47 -1.43 -23.75 -9.76
C ASP A 47 -2.77 -23.04 -9.43
N ILE A 48 -3.83 -23.25 -10.23
CA ILE A 48 -5.14 -22.57 -10.09
C ILE A 48 -6.28 -23.59 -9.87
N CYS A 49 -7.23 -23.28 -8.99
CA CYS A 49 -8.43 -24.09 -8.77
C CYS A 49 -9.56 -23.73 -9.75
N CYS A 50 -9.97 -24.68 -10.61
CA CYS A 50 -11.09 -24.50 -11.55
C CYS A 50 -12.29 -25.36 -11.14
N PRO A 51 -13.53 -25.01 -11.50
CA PRO A 51 -14.68 -25.91 -11.29
C PRO A 51 -14.46 -27.26 -11.99
N GLU A 52 -14.97 -28.34 -11.40
CA GLU A 52 -14.80 -29.70 -11.94
C GLU A 52 -15.13 -29.78 -13.45
N GLY A 53 -14.17 -30.29 -14.24
CA GLY A 53 -14.31 -30.46 -15.69
C GLY A 53 -13.99 -29.23 -16.56
N MET A 54 -13.49 -28.15 -15.98
CA MET A 54 -13.16 -26.91 -16.71
C MET A 54 -11.66 -26.70 -16.98
N CYS A 55 -10.82 -27.68 -16.64
CA CYS A 55 -9.38 -27.62 -16.89
C CYS A 55 -9.03 -28.05 -18.32
N SER A 56 -8.44 -27.14 -19.09
CA SER A 56 -7.85 -27.45 -20.39
C SER A 56 -6.62 -28.37 -20.24
N PRO A 57 -6.28 -29.21 -21.24
CA PRO A 57 -5.01 -29.94 -21.26
C PRO A 57 -3.75 -29.06 -21.12
N ASP A 58 -3.87 -27.77 -21.40
CA ASP A 58 -2.77 -26.79 -21.31
C ASP A 58 -2.72 -26.05 -19.95
N GLY A 59 -3.51 -26.46 -18.95
CA GLY A 59 -3.44 -25.88 -17.59
C GLY A 59 -4.21 -24.57 -17.39
N ILE A 60 -5.23 -24.31 -18.23
CA ILE A 60 -6.02 -23.07 -18.21
C ILE A 60 -7.47 -23.37 -17.78
N CYS A 61 -8.02 -22.57 -16.85
CA CYS A 61 -9.45 -22.60 -16.52
C CYS A 61 -10.29 -22.03 -17.67
N LEU A 62 -11.20 -22.84 -18.22
CA LEU A 62 -12.14 -22.40 -19.26
C LEU A 62 -13.36 -21.72 -18.61
N ALA A 63 -13.89 -20.65 -19.22
CA ALA A 63 -15.15 -20.04 -18.79
C ALA A 63 -16.36 -20.93 -19.13
N GLN A 64 -17.48 -20.77 -18.41
CA GLN A 64 -18.67 -21.64 -18.49
C GLN A 64 -19.33 -21.73 -19.89
N ASP A 65 -18.87 -20.91 -20.84
CA ASP A 65 -19.51 -20.76 -22.14
C ASP A 65 -18.74 -21.46 -23.28
N GLY A 66 -17.60 -22.11 -22.99
CA GLY A 66 -16.92 -23.01 -23.92
C GLY A 66 -16.36 -22.36 -25.21
N GLY A 67 -16.06 -21.07 -25.20
CA GLY A 67 -15.45 -20.36 -26.33
C GLY A 67 -13.97 -20.08 -26.14
N PHE A 68 -13.15 -20.37 -27.14
CA PHE A 68 -11.83 -19.73 -27.31
C PHE A 68 -12.06 -18.29 -27.82
N PRO A 69 -11.24 -17.30 -27.41
CA PRO A 69 -11.19 -16.03 -28.10
C PRO A 69 -10.52 -16.25 -29.46
N THR A 70 -11.30 -16.23 -30.54
CA THR A 70 -10.75 -16.13 -31.88
C THR A 70 -10.51 -14.67 -32.22
N ASP A 71 -9.32 -14.36 -32.71
CA ASP A 71 -9.00 -13.11 -33.43
C ASP A 71 -10.05 -12.87 -34.51
N GLY A 72 -10.91 -11.88 -34.27
CA GLY A 72 -12.04 -11.54 -35.11
C GLY A 72 -11.68 -10.49 -36.17
N ASP A 73 -10.89 -10.87 -37.17
CA ASP A 73 -10.86 -10.18 -38.46
C ASP A 73 -12.02 -10.67 -39.33
N VAL A 74 -13.10 -9.88 -39.47
CA VAL A 74 -14.02 -9.93 -40.62
C VAL A 74 -14.59 -8.55 -40.95
N GLY A 75 -14.00 -7.90 -41.95
CA GLY A 75 -14.66 -7.50 -43.21
C GLY A 75 -15.86 -6.54 -43.22
N ASP A 76 -15.58 -5.32 -43.70
CA ASP A 76 -16.20 -4.60 -44.84
C ASP A 76 -17.71 -4.26 -44.82
N GLY A 77 -17.99 -2.96 -44.90
CA GLY A 77 -19.17 -2.41 -45.59
C GLY A 77 -20.08 -1.47 -44.80
N GLY A 78 -19.97 -0.15 -45.03
CA GLY A 78 -21.03 0.79 -44.69
C GLY A 78 -20.64 2.26 -44.64
N ASP A 79 -20.53 2.90 -45.80
CA ASP A 79 -20.48 4.36 -45.98
C ASP A 79 -21.66 5.06 -45.28
N LEU A 80 -21.37 6.07 -44.44
CA LEU A 80 -22.24 7.24 -44.29
C LEU A 80 -21.36 8.50 -44.15
N ASP A 81 -21.26 9.21 -45.28
CA ASP A 81 -20.79 10.58 -45.40
C ASP A 81 -21.53 11.51 -44.44
N GLY A 82 -20.76 12.33 -43.73
CA GLY A 82 -21.27 13.39 -42.85
C GLY A 82 -20.18 14.27 -42.26
N ASP A 83 -19.34 14.90 -43.10
CA ASP A 83 -18.67 16.16 -42.73
C ASP A 83 -19.74 17.13 -42.17
N VAL A 84 -19.52 17.94 -41.13
CA VAL A 84 -18.48 18.96 -40.99
C VAL A 84 -18.32 19.35 -39.50
N GLY A 85 -17.07 19.50 -39.04
CA GLY A 85 -16.78 20.05 -37.71
C GLY A 85 -15.30 20.06 -37.35
N ASP A 86 -14.49 20.71 -38.18
CA ASP A 86 -13.08 21.06 -38.00
C ASP A 86 -12.71 21.50 -36.56
N MET A 87 -11.85 20.71 -35.89
CA MET A 87 -10.72 21.23 -35.11
C MET A 87 -9.52 20.31 -35.29
N SER A 88 -8.50 20.88 -35.95
CA SER A 88 -7.19 20.33 -36.27
C SER A 88 -6.43 19.63 -35.13
N ASP A 89 -5.87 18.47 -35.49
CA ASP A 89 -4.48 17.99 -35.31
C ASP A 89 -3.79 18.21 -33.95
N GLY A 90 -3.27 17.20 -33.24
CA GLY A 90 -3.02 15.78 -33.50
C GLY A 90 -2.63 15.11 -32.16
N GLY A 91 -2.34 13.82 -32.03
CA GLY A 91 -2.34 12.67 -32.91
C GLY A 91 -2.45 11.44 -32.01
N GLY A 92 -3.02 10.37 -32.53
CA GLY A 92 -3.25 9.14 -31.78
C GLY A 92 -2.02 8.25 -31.64
N LEU A 93 -2.27 7.19 -30.86
CA LEU A 93 -1.52 5.94 -30.65
C LEU A 93 -0.41 6.03 -29.59
N ASP A 94 -0.76 5.68 -28.35
CA ASP A 94 -0.27 4.48 -27.61
C ASP A 94 -0.77 4.57 -26.16
N GLY A 95 -0.99 3.42 -25.51
CA GLY A 95 -1.69 3.27 -24.23
C GLY A 95 -0.90 3.72 -22.99
N ASP A 96 -0.23 4.87 -23.06
CA ASP A 96 0.47 5.45 -21.94
C ASP A 96 -0.49 6.25 -21.06
N ILE A 97 -0.36 6.03 -19.75
CA ILE A 97 -0.99 6.79 -18.67
C ILE A 97 -0.93 8.29 -19.01
N MET A 98 -2.08 8.89 -19.28
CA MET A 98 -2.24 10.34 -19.37
C MET A 98 -1.98 10.92 -17.99
N VAL A 99 -0.74 11.33 -17.70
CA VAL A 99 -0.49 12.23 -16.58
C VAL A 99 -0.98 13.61 -17.03
N PRO A 100 -2.07 14.16 -16.45
CA PRO A 100 -2.51 15.50 -16.82
C PRO A 100 -1.40 16.50 -16.50
N ASP A 101 -1.33 17.60 -17.25
CA ASP A 101 -0.41 18.72 -17.01
C ASP A 101 -0.70 19.37 -15.63
N MET A 102 -0.11 18.78 -14.58
CA MET A 102 -0.16 19.21 -13.19
C MET A 102 0.84 20.37 -13.02
N GLY A 103 0.33 21.61 -12.97
CA GLY A 103 1.16 22.78 -12.67
C GLY A 103 1.98 22.65 -11.38
N PRO A 104 2.86 23.63 -11.11
CA PRO A 104 4.32 23.42 -11.01
C PRO A 104 4.74 22.22 -10.14
N PRO A 105 5.84 21.53 -10.52
CA PRO A 105 6.09 20.15 -10.13
C PRO A 105 6.23 20.01 -8.61
N GLY A 106 5.45 19.09 -8.05
CA GLY A 106 5.86 18.38 -6.85
C GLY A 106 7.22 17.73 -7.08
N CYS A 107 8.00 17.58 -6.02
CA CYS A 107 9.32 16.98 -6.10
C CYS A 107 9.20 15.44 -6.08
N ASP A 108 10.04 14.76 -6.87
CA ASP A 108 10.13 13.29 -6.89
C ASP A 108 10.38 12.72 -5.49
N ILE A 109 10.07 11.43 -5.28
CA ILE A 109 10.40 10.74 -4.02
C ILE A 109 11.86 10.98 -3.65
N GLY A 110 12.09 11.33 -2.38
CA GLY A 110 13.42 11.64 -1.89
C GLY A 110 13.88 13.08 -2.03
N THR A 111 13.12 13.91 -2.73
CA THR A 111 13.51 15.30 -2.97
C THR A 111 12.51 16.27 -2.33
N SER A 112 13.00 17.43 -1.94
CA SER A 112 12.25 18.51 -1.30
C SER A 112 12.41 19.81 -2.07
N ARG A 113 11.39 20.66 -2.03
CA ARG A 113 11.41 21.93 -2.75
C ARG A 113 12.29 22.96 -2.02
N CYS A 114 13.41 23.32 -2.62
CA CYS A 114 14.28 24.40 -2.18
C CYS A 114 14.26 25.52 -3.23
N GLY A 115 13.50 26.58 -2.93
CA GLY A 115 13.22 27.64 -3.89
C GLY A 115 12.37 27.13 -5.08
N THR A 116 12.95 27.13 -6.27
CA THR A 116 12.31 26.64 -7.51
C THR A 116 12.79 25.25 -7.92
N GLU A 117 13.74 24.66 -7.20
CA GLU A 117 14.35 23.37 -7.53
C GLU A 117 13.93 22.29 -6.54
N CYS A 118 13.92 21.04 -7.01
CA CYS A 118 13.76 19.86 -6.18
C CYS A 118 15.14 19.30 -5.88
N VAL A 119 15.50 19.29 -4.60
CA VAL A 119 16.83 18.86 -4.14
C VAL A 119 16.68 17.72 -3.15
N ASN A 120 17.63 16.79 -3.17
CA ASN A 120 17.66 15.71 -2.20
C ASN A 120 18.36 16.18 -0.92
N LEU A 121 17.59 16.46 0.13
CA LEU A 121 18.16 16.96 1.40
C LEU A 121 19.04 15.93 2.11
N ASP A 122 18.94 14.65 1.75
CA ASP A 122 19.77 13.60 2.37
C ASP A 122 21.17 13.54 1.76
N PHE A 123 21.37 14.13 0.58
CA PHE A 123 22.52 13.84 -0.29
C PHE A 123 23.10 15.07 -1.01
N ASP A 124 22.37 16.19 -1.12
CA ASP A 124 22.87 17.41 -1.72
C ASP A 124 23.78 18.18 -0.74
N VAL A 125 25.06 18.27 -1.08
CA VAL A 125 26.08 18.99 -0.31
C VAL A 125 25.78 20.48 -0.12
N ASN A 126 24.96 21.09 -1.00
CA ASN A 126 24.58 22.50 -0.91
C ASN A 126 23.26 22.73 -0.14
N ASN A 127 22.49 21.67 0.14
CA ASN A 127 21.16 21.71 0.76
C ASN A 127 20.98 20.59 1.81
N CYS A 128 21.99 20.33 2.63
CA CYS A 128 22.03 19.14 3.46
C CYS A 128 21.12 19.26 4.69
N GLY A 129 20.12 18.39 4.82
CA GLY A 129 19.13 18.38 5.90
C GLY A 129 18.09 19.50 5.82
N GLU A 130 18.42 20.63 5.23
CA GLU A 130 17.53 21.74 4.92
C GLU A 130 18.04 22.57 3.74
N CYS A 131 17.15 23.33 3.10
CA CYS A 131 17.49 24.21 1.98
C CYS A 131 18.57 25.24 2.36
N GLU A 132 19.48 25.51 1.43
CA GLU A 132 20.60 26.46 1.59
C GLU A 132 21.61 26.10 2.70
N ASN A 133 21.56 24.88 3.26
CA ASN A 133 22.56 24.39 4.21
C ASN A 133 23.72 23.70 3.50
N THR A 134 24.77 24.45 3.18
CA THR A 134 25.96 23.93 2.49
C THR A 134 26.98 23.34 3.47
N CYS A 135 27.49 22.14 3.18
CA CYS A 135 28.54 21.50 3.96
C CYS A 135 29.93 22.15 3.77
N ASP A 136 30.81 22.01 4.76
CA ASP A 136 32.18 22.53 4.72
C ASP A 136 33.02 21.85 3.61
N SER A 137 34.08 22.53 3.16
CA SER A 137 34.94 22.02 2.08
C SER A 137 35.58 20.67 2.44
N GLY A 138 35.17 19.63 1.73
CA GLY A 138 35.66 18.26 1.90
C GLY A 138 34.69 17.34 2.65
N ASP A 139 33.59 17.88 3.18
CA ASP A 139 32.49 17.11 3.73
C ASP A 139 31.45 16.78 2.65
N PHE A 140 30.63 15.76 2.92
CA PHE A 140 29.57 15.24 2.09
C PHE A 140 28.24 15.32 2.83
N CYS A 141 27.12 15.42 2.11
CA CYS A 141 25.82 15.24 2.74
C CYS A 141 25.47 13.75 2.80
N SER A 142 25.12 13.29 4.00
CA SER A 142 24.73 11.91 4.27
C SER A 142 23.55 11.88 5.22
N LEU A 143 22.39 11.44 4.73
CA LEU A 143 21.15 11.33 5.50
C LEU A 143 20.79 12.64 6.23
N GLY A 144 21.04 13.78 5.58
CA GLY A 144 20.69 15.11 6.08
C GLY A 144 21.73 15.72 7.04
N ALA A 145 22.92 15.12 7.15
CA ALA A 145 24.03 15.66 7.94
C ALA A 145 25.32 15.78 7.13
N CYS A 146 26.05 16.87 7.33
CA CYS A 146 27.39 17.04 6.77
C CYS A 146 28.40 16.13 7.50
N VAL A 147 29.08 15.27 6.76
CA VAL A 147 30.03 14.28 7.28
C VAL A 147 31.32 14.27 6.46
N GLY A 148 32.48 14.11 7.11
CA GLY A 148 33.78 14.05 6.42
C GLY A 148 34.10 12.69 5.77
N THR A 149 33.32 11.66 6.07
CA THR A 149 33.45 10.30 5.50
C THR A 149 32.08 9.63 5.45
N CYS A 150 31.83 8.81 4.44
CA CYS A 150 30.65 7.96 4.43
C CYS A 150 30.81 6.85 5.48
N ASP A 151 29.95 6.87 6.49
CA ASP A 151 29.91 5.82 7.48
C ASP A 151 29.41 4.53 6.83
N LEU A 152 30.08 3.41 7.10
CA LEU A 152 29.60 2.11 6.67
C LEU A 152 28.17 1.88 7.23
N PRO A 153 27.21 1.42 6.41
CA PRO A 153 27.37 0.75 5.11
C PRO A 153 27.27 1.66 3.85
N LEU A 154 27.24 2.99 3.99
CA LEU A 154 27.09 3.90 2.85
C LEU A 154 28.33 3.92 1.95
N LEU A 155 28.12 4.09 0.64
CA LEU A 155 29.18 4.21 -0.36
C LEU A 155 29.35 5.66 -0.81
N LEU A 156 30.60 6.08 -1.03
CA LEU A 156 30.89 7.36 -1.65
C LEU A 156 30.74 7.22 -3.17
N CYS A 157 29.67 7.76 -3.73
CA CYS A 157 29.39 7.79 -5.17
C CYS A 157 29.31 9.26 -5.64
N ASP A 158 30.21 9.65 -6.54
CA ASP A 158 30.29 11.02 -7.11
C ASP A 158 30.21 12.19 -6.11
N GLY A 159 30.78 11.99 -4.91
CA GLY A 159 30.83 13.03 -3.87
C GLY A 159 29.61 13.04 -2.93
N VAL A 160 28.78 11.99 -2.97
CA VAL A 160 27.60 11.81 -2.12
C VAL A 160 27.69 10.45 -1.42
N CYS A 161 27.26 10.38 -0.16
CA CYS A 161 27.16 9.12 0.56
C CYS A 161 25.82 8.46 0.28
N VAL A 162 25.79 7.44 -0.58
CA VAL A 162 24.56 6.74 -0.98
C VAL A 162 24.43 5.42 -0.24
N ASP A 163 23.18 4.98 -0.03
CA ASP A 163 22.90 3.67 0.54
C ASP A 163 22.67 2.66 -0.59
N PRO A 164 23.64 1.79 -0.93
CA PRO A 164 23.51 0.87 -2.06
C PRO A 164 22.47 -0.22 -1.82
N THR A 165 21.83 -0.27 -0.65
CA THR A 165 20.78 -1.24 -0.33
C THR A 165 19.37 -0.67 -0.53
N SER A 166 19.25 0.64 -0.78
CA SER A 166 17.96 1.32 -0.96
C SER A 166 17.94 2.42 -2.04
N ASP A 167 19.10 2.85 -2.55
CA ASP A 167 19.19 3.83 -3.62
C ASP A 167 19.01 3.16 -5.00
N PRO A 168 17.92 3.44 -5.74
CA PRO A 168 17.67 2.86 -7.06
C PRO A 168 18.65 3.31 -8.13
N ASP A 169 19.38 4.42 -7.95
CA ASP A 169 20.39 4.88 -8.91
C ASP A 169 21.78 4.31 -8.60
N ASN A 170 21.96 3.68 -7.43
CA ASN A 170 23.24 3.16 -6.94
C ASN A 170 23.11 1.76 -6.30
N CYS A 171 22.21 0.92 -6.83
CA CYS A 171 21.83 -0.32 -6.16
C CYS A 171 22.90 -1.40 -6.25
N GLY A 172 23.35 -1.89 -5.09
CA GLY A 172 24.48 -2.80 -4.96
C GLY A 172 25.84 -2.17 -5.29
N GLY A 173 25.90 -0.89 -5.66
CA GLY A 173 27.13 -0.17 -6.03
C GLY A 173 26.88 1.10 -6.85
N CYS A 174 27.86 2.01 -6.86
CA CYS A 174 27.73 3.29 -7.57
C CYS A 174 27.38 3.12 -9.05
N GLY A 175 26.40 3.90 -9.53
CA GLY A 175 25.98 3.94 -10.93
C GLY A 175 25.17 2.73 -11.43
N ASN A 176 24.77 1.82 -10.53
CA ASN A 176 23.88 0.71 -10.85
C ASN A 176 22.41 1.16 -10.74
N VAL A 177 21.89 1.73 -11.83
CA VAL A 177 20.50 2.20 -11.90
C VAL A 177 19.54 1.03 -12.15
N CYS A 178 18.52 0.90 -11.30
CA CYS A 178 17.47 -0.12 -11.43
C CYS A 178 16.38 0.35 -12.39
N ALA A 179 16.12 -0.43 -13.45
CA ALA A 179 15.06 -0.13 -14.42
C ALA A 179 13.66 -0.05 -13.77
N SER A 180 13.42 -0.88 -12.75
CA SER A 180 12.20 -0.87 -11.93
C SER A 180 12.12 0.29 -10.93
N ALA A 181 13.20 1.06 -10.78
CA ALA A 181 13.41 1.98 -9.66
C ALA A 181 13.34 1.32 -8.27
N ILE A 182 13.47 -0.01 -8.14
CA ILE A 182 13.45 -0.71 -6.85
C ILE A 182 14.84 -1.22 -6.50
N CYS A 183 15.40 -0.72 -5.40
CA CYS A 183 16.63 -1.25 -4.82
C CYS A 183 16.36 -2.01 -3.51
N ARG A 184 16.89 -3.23 -3.42
CA ARG A 184 16.88 -4.06 -2.20
C ARG A 184 18.32 -4.38 -1.76
N PRO A 185 18.54 -4.84 -0.52
CA PRO A 185 19.86 -5.33 -0.09
C PRO A 185 20.45 -6.44 -0.99
N SER A 186 19.62 -7.14 -1.77
CA SER A 186 20.03 -8.15 -2.75
C SER A 186 20.33 -7.61 -4.16
N GLY A 187 20.16 -6.31 -4.41
CA GLY A 187 20.28 -5.67 -5.73
C GLY A 187 18.96 -5.13 -6.26
N CYS A 188 18.94 -4.76 -7.54
CA CYS A 188 17.72 -4.32 -8.23
C CYS A 188 16.67 -5.43 -8.19
N ALA A 189 15.44 -5.06 -7.83
CA ALA A 189 14.31 -5.99 -7.80
C ALA A 189 13.37 -5.69 -8.97
N ASP A 190 12.59 -6.67 -9.42
CA ASP A 190 11.55 -6.47 -10.42
C ASP A 190 10.36 -5.68 -9.82
N THR A 191 9.57 -5.06 -10.68
CA THR A 191 8.33 -4.36 -10.32
C THR A 191 7.35 -5.34 -9.66
N GLU A 192 6.95 -5.04 -8.42
CA GLU A 192 5.94 -5.81 -7.69
C GLU A 192 4.55 -5.21 -7.91
N ALA A 193 3.52 -6.04 -7.76
CA ALA A 193 2.15 -5.59 -7.62
C ALA A 193 2.04 -4.46 -6.59
N SER A 194 1.36 -3.37 -6.96
CA SER A 194 1.10 -2.26 -6.05
C SER A 194 -0.39 -2.08 -5.83
N ASP A 195 -0.76 -1.47 -4.70
CA ASP A 195 -2.14 -1.44 -4.24
C ASP A 195 -2.52 -0.03 -3.80
N VAL A 196 -3.67 0.44 -4.30
CA VAL A 196 -4.31 1.68 -3.84
C VAL A 196 -5.62 1.28 -3.16
N ILE A 197 -5.73 1.58 -1.87
CA ILE A 197 -6.84 1.18 -1.02
C ILE A 197 -7.50 2.41 -0.44
N LEU A 198 -8.83 2.48 -0.57
CA LEU A 198 -9.66 3.55 -0.03
C LEU A 198 -10.77 2.93 0.82
N ILE A 199 -10.88 3.34 2.08
CA ILE A 199 -11.87 2.79 3.04
C ILE A 199 -12.68 3.94 3.61
N GLY A 200 -14.01 3.85 3.55
CA GLY A 200 -14.97 4.84 4.04
C GLY A 200 -15.75 4.35 5.25
N HIS A 201 -15.20 4.52 6.45
CA HIS A 201 -15.79 3.97 7.68
C HIS A 201 -15.67 4.88 8.92
N ASP A 202 -16.38 4.47 9.97
CA ASP A 202 -16.25 5.04 11.31
C ASP A 202 -14.95 4.61 11.96
N TYR A 203 -14.09 5.58 12.27
CA TYR A 203 -12.86 5.32 13.01
C TYR A 203 -12.98 5.70 14.49
N GLN A 204 -14.03 6.40 14.91
CA GLN A 204 -14.23 6.78 16.31
C GLN A 204 -14.81 5.65 17.16
N ASN A 205 -15.58 4.75 16.55
CA ASN A 205 -16.28 3.67 17.27
C ASN A 205 -15.69 2.26 17.06
N SER A 206 -14.63 2.11 16.25
CA SER A 206 -13.87 0.87 16.04
C SER A 206 -14.73 -0.39 15.80
N PRO A 207 -15.59 -0.41 14.77
CA PRO A 207 -16.31 -1.63 14.40
C PRO A 207 -15.36 -2.70 13.84
N GLU A 208 -15.57 -3.96 14.23
CA GLU A 208 -14.72 -5.10 13.86
C GLU A 208 -14.41 -5.18 12.36
N ALA A 209 -15.42 -4.98 11.50
CA ALA A 209 -15.24 -5.04 10.06
C ALA A 209 -14.31 -3.92 9.53
N SER A 210 -14.42 -2.68 10.03
CA SER A 210 -13.52 -1.60 9.62
C SER A 210 -12.11 -1.81 10.17
N ASP A 211 -11.99 -2.34 11.39
CA ASP A 211 -10.71 -2.61 12.03
C ASP A 211 -9.92 -3.64 11.23
N LEU A 212 -10.60 -4.72 10.79
CA LEU A 212 -10.01 -5.72 9.89
C LEU A 212 -9.61 -5.13 8.54
N LEU A 213 -10.49 -4.36 7.88
CA LEU A 213 -10.16 -3.71 6.60
C LEU A 213 -8.92 -2.83 6.72
N VAL A 214 -8.86 -1.98 7.75
CA VAL A 214 -7.73 -1.08 8.01
C VAL A 214 -6.45 -1.86 8.28
N ALA A 215 -6.52 -2.87 9.14
CA ALA A 215 -5.36 -3.63 9.56
C ALA A 215 -4.81 -4.51 8.44
N ASN A 216 -5.66 -5.24 7.72
CA ASN A 216 -5.28 -6.06 6.58
C ASN A 216 -4.62 -5.20 5.49
N SER A 217 -5.21 -4.05 5.17
CA SER A 217 -4.65 -3.11 4.19
C SER A 217 -3.30 -2.55 4.63
N SER A 218 -3.18 -2.19 5.91
CA SER A 218 -1.95 -1.59 6.45
C SER A 218 -0.79 -2.58 6.49
N LEU A 219 -1.11 -3.86 6.69
CA LEU A 219 -0.15 -4.98 6.81
C LEU A 219 -0.06 -5.81 5.53
N LEU A 220 -0.62 -5.37 4.40
CA LEU A 220 -0.71 -6.16 3.17
C LEU A 220 0.65 -6.67 2.67
N ARG A 221 1.68 -5.84 2.80
CA ARG A 221 3.06 -6.14 2.40
C ARG A 221 3.69 -7.17 3.31
N LEU A 222 4.53 -8.07 2.78
CA LEU A 222 5.08 -9.24 3.50
C LEU A 222 6.40 -8.99 4.24
N GLN A 223 6.90 -7.76 4.22
CA GLN A 223 8.12 -7.35 4.90
C GLN A 223 8.02 -7.55 6.42
N ASP A 224 9.16 -7.75 7.08
CA ASP A 224 9.25 -7.98 8.52
C ASP A 224 10.46 -7.22 9.10
N PRO A 225 10.25 -6.08 9.80
CA PRO A 225 8.95 -5.44 10.04
C PRO A 225 8.36 -4.78 8.78
N VAL A 226 7.02 -4.74 8.67
CA VAL A 226 6.34 -3.87 7.70
C VAL A 226 6.55 -2.42 8.10
N ARG A 227 7.16 -1.61 7.23
CA ARG A 227 7.40 -0.20 7.50
C ARG A 227 6.26 0.66 6.97
N ILE A 228 5.41 1.11 7.89
CA ILE A 228 4.22 1.92 7.60
C ILE A 228 4.55 3.39 7.82
N VAL A 229 4.63 4.16 6.75
CA VAL A 229 4.67 5.63 6.83
C VAL A 229 3.26 6.11 7.12
N ILE A 230 3.08 6.84 8.22
CA ILE A 230 1.77 7.32 8.67
C ILE A 230 1.70 8.84 8.58
N TYR A 231 0.67 9.34 7.90
CA TYR A 231 0.30 10.75 7.88
C TYR A 231 -0.93 10.98 8.75
N ASP A 232 -0.70 11.50 9.96
CA ASP A 232 -1.77 11.82 10.92
C ASP A 232 -2.60 13.03 10.44
N GLY A 233 -1.94 14.09 9.95
CA GLY A 233 -2.60 15.30 9.47
C GLY A 233 -3.58 15.89 10.50
N THR A 234 -4.88 15.90 10.16
CA THR A 234 -5.95 16.47 10.98
C THR A 234 -6.82 15.43 11.71
N VAL A 235 -6.37 14.18 11.81
CA VAL A 235 -7.09 13.12 12.53
C VAL A 235 -7.33 13.48 14.00
N ASP A 236 -8.50 13.15 14.53
CA ASP A 236 -8.78 13.30 15.95
C ASP A 236 -8.10 12.20 16.79
N ALA A 237 -7.95 12.44 18.09
CA ALA A 237 -7.21 11.55 18.96
C ALA A 237 -7.86 10.16 19.12
N THR A 238 -9.20 10.07 19.05
CA THR A 238 -9.94 8.81 19.20
C THR A 238 -9.77 7.96 17.95
N SER A 239 -10.04 8.52 16.76
CA SER A 239 -9.87 7.79 15.50
C SER A 239 -8.43 7.30 15.33
N ARG A 240 -7.45 8.13 15.71
CA ARG A 240 -6.06 7.74 15.68
C ARG A 240 -5.74 6.57 16.61
N ALA A 241 -6.27 6.57 17.84
CA ALA A 241 -6.01 5.50 18.79
C ALA A 241 -6.61 4.17 18.30
N ASN A 242 -7.86 4.19 17.86
CA ASN A 242 -8.58 3.00 17.41
C ASN A 242 -7.93 2.36 16.16
N VAL A 243 -7.59 3.16 15.15
CA VAL A 243 -6.89 2.65 13.95
C VAL A 243 -5.56 1.96 14.30
N LEU A 244 -4.80 2.53 15.22
CA LEU A 244 -3.53 1.92 15.64
C LEU A 244 -3.74 0.65 16.48
N GLU A 245 -4.78 0.61 17.31
CA GLU A 245 -5.16 -0.58 18.08
C GLU A 245 -5.63 -1.73 17.17
N ALA A 246 -6.39 -1.42 16.12
CA ALA A 246 -6.79 -2.38 15.09
C ALA A 246 -5.57 -3.02 14.41
N ILE A 247 -4.62 -2.20 13.95
CA ILE A 247 -3.37 -2.68 13.32
C ILE A 247 -2.56 -3.55 14.29
N ASP A 248 -2.42 -3.12 15.55
CA ASP A 248 -1.65 -3.84 16.56
C ASP A 248 -2.26 -5.20 16.91
N THR A 249 -3.59 -5.25 16.98
CA THR A 249 -4.35 -6.48 17.27
C THR A 249 -4.10 -7.53 16.19
N VAL A 250 -4.34 -7.19 14.92
CA VAL A 250 -4.15 -8.12 13.79
C VAL A 250 -2.67 -8.49 13.62
N ALA A 251 -1.75 -7.53 13.78
CA ALA A 251 -0.31 -7.83 13.73
C ALA A 251 0.09 -8.85 14.81
N THR A 252 -0.43 -8.70 16.03
CA THR A 252 -0.16 -9.61 17.15
C THR A 252 -0.73 -11.00 16.89
N GLU A 253 -1.97 -11.10 16.42
CA GLU A 253 -2.62 -12.37 16.09
C GLU A 253 -1.88 -13.10 14.97
N ALA A 254 -1.45 -12.37 13.94
CA ALA A 254 -0.66 -12.91 12.84
C ALA A 254 0.83 -13.13 13.19
N SER A 255 1.28 -12.78 14.40
CA SER A 255 2.69 -12.82 14.81
C SER A 255 3.63 -12.07 13.86
N ARG A 256 3.18 -10.92 13.35
CA ARG A 256 3.92 -10.06 12.43
C ARG A 256 4.45 -8.83 13.13
N SER A 257 5.63 -8.35 12.73
CA SER A 257 6.16 -7.08 13.24
C SER A 257 5.92 -5.94 12.24
N TYR A 258 5.70 -4.74 12.75
CA TYR A 258 5.56 -3.53 11.95
C TYR A 258 6.25 -2.35 12.65
N GLN A 259 6.62 -1.34 11.86
CA GLN A 259 7.22 -0.11 12.33
C GLN A 259 6.45 1.09 11.79
N LEU A 260 5.90 1.90 12.69
CA LEU A 260 5.30 3.19 12.32
C LEU A 260 6.37 4.26 12.13
N VAL A 261 6.26 4.98 11.02
CA VAL A 261 7.15 6.09 10.65
C VAL A 261 6.31 7.34 10.41
N PRO A 262 6.15 8.21 11.42
CA PRO A 262 5.34 9.43 11.28
C PRO A 262 5.94 10.37 10.24
N ALA A 263 5.09 10.95 9.39
CA ALA A 263 5.48 11.96 8.40
C ALA A 263 4.61 13.20 8.50
N SER A 264 5.24 14.39 8.43
CA SER A 264 4.55 15.63 8.12
C SER A 264 4.31 15.71 6.60
N ALA A 265 3.44 16.61 6.16
CA ALA A 265 3.10 16.71 4.74
C ALA A 265 4.30 17.00 3.82
N SER A 266 5.33 17.69 4.32
CA SER A 266 6.56 17.96 3.58
C SER A 266 7.52 16.78 3.55
N LEU A 267 7.41 15.83 4.48
CA LEU A 267 8.33 14.70 4.62
C LEU A 267 7.82 13.40 3.98
N VAL A 268 6.57 13.37 3.50
CA VAL A 268 5.98 12.17 2.87
C VAL A 268 6.88 11.64 1.76
N ALA A 269 7.24 12.48 0.78
CA ALA A 269 8.06 12.06 -0.36
C ALA A 269 9.40 11.42 0.05
N THR A 270 10.10 11.98 1.04
CA THR A 270 11.36 11.41 1.55
C THR A 270 11.14 10.10 2.31
N ARG A 271 10.10 10.03 3.15
CA ARG A 271 9.86 8.84 3.98
C ARG A 271 9.39 7.63 3.18
N LEU A 272 8.72 7.84 2.05
CA LEU A 272 8.25 6.78 1.15
C LEU A 272 9.37 5.99 0.47
N GLN A 273 10.62 6.48 0.46
CA GLN A 273 11.76 5.74 -0.11
C GLN A 273 11.96 4.36 0.51
N ARG A 274 11.67 4.23 1.81
CA ARG A 274 11.93 3.04 2.62
C ARG A 274 10.64 2.49 3.23
N ALA A 275 9.48 2.88 2.69
CA ALA A 275 8.19 2.44 3.18
C ALA A 275 7.75 1.19 2.41
N ASP A 276 6.94 0.37 3.05
CA ASP A 276 6.19 -0.70 2.40
C ASP A 276 4.73 -0.25 2.21
N THR A 277 4.19 0.44 3.22
CA THR A 277 2.83 0.98 3.22
C THR A 277 2.85 2.47 3.53
N PHE A 278 2.00 3.24 2.84
CA PHE A 278 1.65 4.62 3.19
C PHE A 278 0.22 4.67 3.71
N LEU A 279 0.04 5.03 4.98
CA LEU A 279 -1.26 5.14 5.63
C LEU A 279 -1.60 6.62 5.84
N VAL A 280 -2.67 7.07 5.19
CA VAL A 280 -3.28 8.39 5.40
C VAL A 280 -4.45 8.21 6.36
N MET A 281 -4.32 8.82 7.54
CA MET A 281 -5.37 8.81 8.57
C MET A 281 -6.58 9.65 8.12
N PRO A 282 -7.79 9.44 8.68
CA PRO A 282 -8.95 10.23 8.29
C PRO A 282 -8.77 11.70 8.64
N GLN A 283 -8.93 12.58 7.64
CA GLN A 283 -8.62 14.01 7.75
C GLN A 283 -9.80 14.86 8.27
N GLN A 284 -10.49 14.37 9.30
CA GLN A 284 -11.77 14.94 9.79
C GLN A 284 -11.69 16.42 10.19
N GLY A 285 -10.52 16.87 10.63
CA GLY A 285 -10.26 18.26 11.01
C GLY A 285 -9.79 19.15 9.86
N ALA A 286 -9.77 18.67 8.61
CA ALA A 286 -9.41 19.48 7.46
C ALA A 286 -10.41 20.63 7.27
N THR A 287 -9.90 21.79 6.89
CA THR A 287 -10.70 23.02 6.85
C THR A 287 -11.43 23.24 5.54
N SER A 288 -10.99 22.58 4.47
CA SER A 288 -11.59 22.66 3.14
C SER A 288 -11.17 21.50 2.23
N ASP A 289 -11.94 21.28 1.17
CA ASP A 289 -11.61 20.35 0.07
C ASP A 289 -10.28 20.73 -0.60
N GLU A 290 -10.01 22.02 -0.77
CA GLU A 290 -8.78 22.51 -1.39
C GLU A 290 -7.52 22.14 -0.60
N GLU A 291 -7.62 22.08 0.74
CA GLU A 291 -6.51 21.63 1.59
C GLU A 291 -6.10 20.19 1.26
N LEU A 292 -7.08 19.31 1.01
CA LEU A 292 -6.86 17.90 0.69
C LEU A 292 -6.35 17.72 -0.74
N ARG A 293 -6.93 18.46 -1.70
CA ARG A 293 -6.45 18.47 -3.08
C ARG A 293 -5.00 18.96 -3.17
N GLU A 294 -4.63 19.99 -2.41
CA GLU A 294 -3.24 20.46 -2.39
C GLU A 294 -2.26 19.39 -1.87
N LEU A 295 -2.69 18.52 -0.93
CA LEU A 295 -1.89 17.35 -0.53
C LEU A 295 -1.76 16.34 -1.67
N GLY A 296 -2.86 16.06 -2.39
CA GLY A 296 -2.88 15.21 -3.59
C GLY A 296 -1.90 15.69 -4.66
N ARG A 297 -2.00 16.98 -5.07
CA ARG A 297 -1.05 17.59 -6.03
C ARG A 297 0.39 17.51 -5.57
N ARG A 298 0.64 17.85 -4.30
CA ARG A 298 1.98 17.85 -3.71
C ARG A 298 2.62 16.46 -3.74
N TRP A 299 1.85 15.41 -3.47
CA TRP A 299 2.37 14.05 -3.36
C TRP A 299 2.23 13.22 -4.64
N SER A 300 1.46 13.67 -5.64
CA SER A 300 1.16 12.96 -6.89
C SER A 300 2.36 12.20 -7.47
N VAL A 301 3.44 12.91 -7.81
CA VAL A 301 4.68 12.36 -8.36
C VAL A 301 5.32 11.34 -7.42
N ALA A 302 5.29 11.64 -6.12
CA ALA A 302 5.87 10.77 -5.13
C ALA A 302 5.07 9.46 -4.98
N LEU A 303 3.75 9.54 -4.89
CA LEU A 303 2.86 8.40 -4.76
C LEU A 303 2.88 7.51 -6.01
N ALA A 304 2.87 8.09 -7.21
CA ALA A 304 3.03 7.33 -8.45
C ALA A 304 4.36 6.56 -8.47
N SER A 305 5.45 7.20 -8.03
CA SER A 305 6.76 6.54 -7.90
C SER A 305 6.80 5.48 -6.81
N PHE A 306 6.02 5.65 -5.74
CA PHE A 306 5.90 4.65 -4.68
C PHE A 306 5.15 3.39 -5.15
N LEU A 307 4.07 3.57 -5.91
CA LEU A 307 3.32 2.45 -6.50
C LEU A 307 4.17 1.69 -7.53
N ARG A 308 4.91 2.37 -8.42
CA ARG A 308 5.85 1.70 -9.34
C ARG A 308 6.86 0.78 -8.65
N ARG A 309 7.15 1.04 -7.36
CA ARG A 309 8.04 0.21 -6.54
C ARG A 309 7.35 -0.93 -5.78
N GLY A 310 6.07 -1.17 -5.99
CA GLY A 310 5.30 -2.17 -5.25
C GLY A 310 4.79 -1.68 -3.89
N GLY A 311 4.66 -0.37 -3.68
CA GLY A 311 4.12 0.20 -2.44
C GLY A 311 2.61 -0.04 -2.29
N ALA A 312 2.10 -0.08 -1.06
CA ALA A 312 0.66 -0.02 -0.78
C ALA A 312 0.27 1.37 -0.25
N ILE A 313 -0.70 2.03 -0.87
CA ILE A 313 -1.28 3.29 -0.39
C ILE A 313 -2.63 2.98 0.22
N VAL A 314 -2.83 3.34 1.48
CA VAL A 314 -4.07 3.15 2.22
C VAL A 314 -4.58 4.51 2.66
N VAL A 315 -5.77 4.89 2.20
CA VAL A 315 -6.43 6.14 2.58
C VAL A 315 -7.70 5.83 3.34
N LEU A 316 -7.77 6.36 4.56
CA LEU A 316 -8.93 6.25 5.43
C LEU A 316 -9.78 7.51 5.26
N ASP A 317 -11.04 7.32 4.88
CA ASP A 317 -12.00 8.37 4.62
C ASP A 317 -13.07 8.36 5.72
N GLY A 318 -13.12 9.43 6.49
CA GLY A 318 -14.08 9.58 7.58
C GLY A 318 -14.36 11.05 7.89
N GLY A 319 -15.37 11.30 8.73
CA GLY A 319 -15.74 12.66 9.17
C GLY A 319 -16.49 13.50 8.13
N THR A 320 -16.99 14.67 8.56
CA THR A 320 -18.08 15.41 7.87
C THR A 320 -17.80 16.88 7.54
N ASN A 321 -16.60 17.42 7.81
CA ASN A 321 -16.31 18.85 7.59
C ASN A 321 -15.85 19.21 6.16
N HIS A 322 -15.72 18.20 5.29
CA HIS A 322 -15.26 18.31 3.91
C HIS A 322 -15.89 17.18 3.07
N SER A 323 -15.66 17.16 1.77
CA SER A 323 -16.20 16.17 0.84
C SER A 323 -15.49 14.82 0.89
N GLY A 324 -14.48 14.66 1.75
CA GLY A 324 -13.76 13.41 2.03
C GLY A 324 -12.25 13.47 1.80
N THR A 325 -11.52 12.58 2.48
CA THR A 325 -10.07 12.37 2.35
C THR A 325 -9.72 11.70 1.02
N TRP A 326 -10.65 10.97 0.39
CA TRP A 326 -10.49 10.37 -0.94
C TRP A 326 -9.99 11.36 -2.02
N GLN A 327 -10.29 12.66 -1.86
CA GLN A 327 -9.83 13.72 -2.76
C GLN A 327 -8.30 13.78 -2.92
N ILE A 328 -7.54 13.28 -1.95
CA ILE A 328 -6.08 13.15 -2.06
C ILE A 328 -5.72 12.16 -3.19
N LEU A 329 -6.44 11.05 -3.31
CA LEU A 329 -6.19 10.03 -4.34
C LEU A 329 -6.64 10.48 -5.72
N ASP A 330 -7.82 11.09 -5.80
CA ASP A 330 -8.38 11.63 -7.05
C ASP A 330 -7.48 12.72 -7.64
N GLU A 331 -7.12 13.72 -6.83
CA GLU A 331 -6.23 14.80 -7.28
C GLU A 331 -4.80 14.32 -7.54
N ALA A 332 -4.35 13.25 -6.89
CA ALA A 332 -3.07 12.61 -7.20
C ALA A 332 -3.11 11.75 -8.49
N GLY A 333 -4.29 11.55 -9.09
CA GLY A 333 -4.48 10.71 -10.28
C GLY A 333 -4.32 9.21 -10.01
N LEU A 334 -4.56 8.76 -8.77
CA LEU A 334 -4.34 7.36 -8.35
C LEU A 334 -5.62 6.53 -8.29
N LEU A 335 -6.76 7.19 -8.07
CA LEU A 335 -8.06 6.55 -8.02
C LEU A 335 -9.12 7.58 -8.39
N GLU A 336 -9.77 7.41 -9.54
CA GLU A 336 -10.86 8.28 -9.98
C GLU A 336 -12.13 7.97 -9.19
N VAL A 337 -12.65 9.00 -8.52
CA VAL A 337 -13.86 8.93 -7.70
C VAL A 337 -14.65 10.22 -7.91
N ASP A 338 -15.90 10.13 -8.34
CA ASP A 338 -16.74 11.33 -8.57
C ASP A 338 -17.22 11.98 -7.27
N GLY A 339 -17.26 11.20 -6.19
CA GLY A 339 -17.80 11.66 -4.92
C GLY A 339 -17.94 10.56 -3.88
N ARG A 340 -18.47 10.96 -2.72
CA ARG A 340 -18.90 10.05 -1.66
C ARG A 340 -20.30 10.38 -1.18
N MET A 341 -21.00 9.38 -0.68
CA MET A 341 -22.30 9.49 -0.05
C MET A 341 -22.30 8.86 1.33
N SER A 342 -22.99 9.47 2.28
CA SER A 342 -23.15 8.88 3.61
C SER A 342 -24.07 7.67 3.52
N VAL A 343 -23.61 6.54 4.04
CA VAL A 343 -24.40 5.32 4.20
C VAL A 343 -25.19 5.44 5.51
N PRO A 344 -26.52 5.23 5.51
CA PRO A 344 -27.30 5.24 6.72
C PRO A 344 -26.78 4.21 7.74
N THR A 345 -26.81 4.56 9.02
CA THR A 345 -26.48 3.61 10.10
C THR A 345 -27.41 2.41 10.05
N ASP A 346 -26.88 1.24 10.38
CA ASP A 346 -27.56 -0.06 10.35
C ASP A 346 -27.92 -0.59 8.96
N THR A 347 -27.54 0.11 7.87
CA THR A 347 -27.60 -0.46 6.53
C THR A 347 -26.71 -1.69 6.45
N ILE A 348 -27.19 -2.76 5.82
CA ILE A 348 -26.43 -4.01 5.70
C ILE A 348 -25.44 -3.87 4.55
N LEU A 349 -24.17 -3.95 4.90
CA LEU A 349 -23.04 -4.01 3.98
C LEU A 349 -22.67 -5.46 3.71
N SER A 350 -22.36 -5.78 2.46
CA SER A 350 -21.96 -7.14 2.05
C SER A 350 -20.50 -7.16 1.61
N ASN A 351 -19.75 -8.15 2.08
CA ASN A 351 -18.41 -8.44 1.59
C ASN A 351 -18.50 -9.31 0.34
N ASP A 352 -18.41 -8.67 -0.83
CA ASP A 352 -18.60 -9.32 -2.12
C ASP A 352 -17.34 -10.02 -2.64
N VAL A 353 -16.16 -9.69 -2.07
CA VAL A 353 -14.88 -10.27 -2.45
C VAL A 353 -14.11 -10.78 -1.22
N PRO A 354 -14.64 -11.76 -0.45
CA PRO A 354 -14.02 -12.24 0.79
C PRO A 354 -12.66 -12.93 0.59
N THR A 355 -12.30 -13.24 -0.66
CA THR A 355 -10.99 -13.78 -1.05
C THR A 355 -9.94 -12.70 -1.27
N ASP A 356 -10.33 -11.43 -1.33
CA ASP A 356 -9.39 -10.33 -1.41
C ASP A 356 -8.63 -10.20 -0.07
N ALA A 357 -7.33 -9.92 -0.17
CA ALA A 357 -6.46 -9.83 0.99
C ALA A 357 -6.90 -8.75 1.99
N ILE A 358 -7.49 -7.64 1.53
CA ILE A 358 -7.99 -6.60 2.43
C ILE A 358 -9.30 -7.01 3.12
N ALA A 359 -10.07 -7.90 2.48
CA ALA A 359 -11.36 -8.39 2.92
C ALA A 359 -11.30 -9.62 3.83
N ASN A 360 -10.10 -10.17 4.03
CA ASN A 360 -9.92 -11.42 4.74
C ASN A 360 -10.47 -11.31 6.17
N GLU A 361 -11.25 -12.31 6.57
CA GLU A 361 -11.95 -12.37 7.87
C GLU A 361 -12.98 -11.27 8.14
N VAL A 362 -13.16 -10.30 7.23
CA VAL A 362 -14.24 -9.31 7.32
C VAL A 362 -15.58 -10.05 7.20
N PRO A 363 -16.53 -9.85 8.13
CA PRO A 363 -17.81 -10.54 8.09
C PRO A 363 -18.51 -10.40 6.74
N LEU A 364 -19.06 -11.50 6.23
CA LEU A 364 -19.79 -11.53 4.95
C LEU A 364 -20.91 -10.49 4.89
N ASN A 365 -21.55 -10.22 6.03
CA ASN A 365 -22.50 -9.13 6.16
C ASN A 365 -22.33 -8.46 7.52
N TYR A 366 -22.36 -7.14 7.55
CA TYR A 366 -22.32 -6.37 8.79
C TYR A 366 -23.13 -5.07 8.66
N ALA A 367 -23.54 -4.52 9.81
CA ALA A 367 -24.25 -3.25 9.86
C ALA A 367 -23.27 -2.09 9.70
N ALA A 368 -23.58 -1.16 8.81
CA ALA A 368 -22.83 0.07 8.63
C ALA A 368 -22.83 0.88 9.95
N PRO A 369 -21.64 1.17 10.53
CA PRO A 369 -21.54 2.06 11.66
C PRO A 369 -21.92 3.51 11.26
N MET A 370 -22.05 4.40 12.25
CA MET A 370 -22.21 5.83 11.99
C MET A 370 -21.05 6.37 11.14
N ASP A 371 -21.24 7.44 10.38
CA ASP A 371 -20.15 8.04 9.57
C ASP A 371 -19.48 7.05 8.58
N THR A 372 -20.22 6.05 8.08
CA THR A 372 -19.80 5.23 6.92
C THR A 372 -20.07 5.98 5.62
N PHE A 373 -19.16 5.88 4.65
CA PHE A 373 -19.27 6.53 3.36
C PHE A 373 -19.02 5.55 2.22
N ALA A 374 -19.88 5.58 1.21
CA ALA A 374 -19.70 4.85 -0.04
C ALA A 374 -19.24 5.79 -1.15
N PHE A 375 -18.44 5.29 -2.08
CA PHE A 375 -17.82 6.08 -3.16
C PHE A 375 -18.54 5.88 -4.49
N THR A 376 -18.77 6.97 -5.21
CA THR A 376 -19.49 7.00 -6.48
C THR A 376 -18.54 7.25 -7.65
N GLY A 377 -18.91 6.83 -8.86
CA GLY A 377 -18.13 7.16 -10.06
C GLY A 377 -16.86 6.35 -10.26
N VAL A 378 -16.72 5.24 -9.53
CA VAL A 378 -15.56 4.35 -9.63
C VAL A 378 -15.66 3.59 -10.96
N THR A 379 -14.75 3.83 -11.90
CA THR A 379 -14.74 3.14 -13.20
C THR A 379 -14.22 1.71 -13.06
N GLU A 380 -15.04 0.72 -13.45
CA GLU A 380 -14.74 -0.72 -13.36
C GLU A 380 -13.55 -1.20 -14.21
N GLY A 381 -13.05 -0.38 -15.14
CA GLY A 381 -12.03 -0.77 -16.13
C GLY A 381 -10.59 -0.91 -15.61
N GLU A 382 -10.29 -0.40 -14.41
CA GLU A 382 -8.96 -0.46 -13.78
C GLU A 382 -8.98 -1.34 -12.53
N VAL A 383 -9.29 -2.63 -12.67
CA VAL A 383 -9.25 -3.69 -11.62
C VAL A 383 -9.45 -3.14 -10.19
N VAL A 384 -10.64 -2.58 -9.97
CA VAL A 384 -11.11 -2.19 -8.64
C VAL A 384 -11.88 -3.38 -8.08
N ASN A 385 -11.27 -4.13 -7.16
CA ASN A 385 -12.01 -5.03 -6.29
C ASN A 385 -12.72 -4.17 -5.23
N ALA A 386 -13.90 -3.66 -5.59
CA ALA A 386 -14.87 -3.17 -4.63
C ALA A 386 -15.17 -4.28 -3.63
N THR A 387 -14.73 -4.11 -2.38
CA THR A 387 -14.72 -5.21 -1.42
C THR A 387 -16.03 -5.29 -0.65
N ILE A 388 -16.59 -4.13 -0.29
CA ILE A 388 -17.81 -4.05 0.50
C ILE A 388 -18.81 -3.10 -0.16
N LEU A 389 -20.03 -3.54 -0.45
CA LEU A 389 -21.08 -2.71 -1.09
C LEU A 389 -22.25 -2.36 -0.15
N ASP A 390 -22.82 -1.17 -0.34
CA ASP A 390 -24.13 -0.74 0.19
C ASP A 390 -25.26 -1.22 -0.74
N GLU A 391 -26.06 -2.20 -0.29
CA GLU A 391 -27.13 -2.85 -1.07
C GLU A 391 -26.73 -3.25 -2.51
N GLY A 392 -25.44 -3.48 -2.77
CA GLY A 392 -24.90 -3.77 -4.11
C GLY A 392 -24.76 -2.56 -5.04
N THR A 393 -24.73 -1.32 -4.51
CA THR A 393 -24.77 -0.09 -5.32
C THR A 393 -23.41 0.61 -5.41
N PHE A 394 -22.78 0.90 -4.27
CA PHE A 394 -21.51 1.64 -4.22
C PHE A 394 -20.57 1.06 -3.15
N PRO A 395 -19.25 1.02 -3.41
CA PRO A 395 -18.30 0.49 -2.45
C PRO A 395 -18.03 1.42 -1.28
N VAL A 396 -17.97 0.86 -0.07
CA VAL A 396 -17.40 1.52 1.12
C VAL A 396 -15.91 1.19 1.29
N ALA A 397 -15.41 0.17 0.62
CA ALA A 397 -14.00 -0.18 0.56
C ALA A 397 -13.61 -0.55 -0.87
N ILE A 398 -12.57 0.10 -1.39
CA ILE A 398 -12.03 -0.07 -2.73
C ILE A 398 -10.61 -0.59 -2.61
N HIS A 399 -10.33 -1.70 -3.29
CA HIS A 399 -8.97 -2.18 -3.51
C HIS A 399 -8.66 -2.12 -5.00
N ARG A 400 -7.81 -1.19 -5.41
CA ARG A 400 -7.32 -1.08 -6.79
C ARG A 400 -5.95 -1.73 -6.89
N PHE A 401 -5.86 -2.77 -7.70
CA PHE A 401 -4.58 -3.39 -8.06
C PHE A 401 -3.92 -2.60 -9.19
N VAL A 402 -2.67 -2.22 -9.01
CA VAL A 402 -1.85 -1.55 -10.01
C VAL A 402 -0.76 -2.52 -10.43
N ALA A 403 -0.96 -3.11 -11.62
CA ALA A 403 -0.03 -4.07 -12.20
C ALA A 403 1.34 -3.41 -12.44
N ALA A 404 2.38 -4.22 -12.25
CA ALA A 404 3.73 -3.87 -12.67
C ALA A 404 3.73 -3.55 -14.18
N PRO A 405 4.38 -2.46 -14.64
CA PRO A 405 4.59 -2.26 -16.07
C PRO A 405 5.37 -3.46 -16.63
N GLU A 406 4.88 -4.04 -17.74
CA GLU A 406 5.57 -5.15 -18.37
C GLU A 406 6.96 -4.71 -18.83
N ALA A 407 7.99 -5.49 -18.52
CA ALA A 407 9.35 -5.21 -18.95
C ALA A 407 9.47 -5.36 -20.47
N GLY A 408 9.24 -4.30 -21.25
CA GLY A 408 9.36 -4.44 -22.70
C GLY A 408 9.05 -3.26 -23.62
N GLU A 409 8.52 -2.12 -23.18
CA GLU A 409 8.17 -1.03 -24.10
C GLU A 409 8.98 0.24 -23.78
N ASP A 410 10.16 0.32 -24.41
CA ASP A 410 10.98 1.52 -24.65
C ASP A 410 11.09 1.77 -26.17
#